data_AF-A0A955FXM8-F1
#
_entry.id   AF-A0A955FXM8-F1
#
_cell.length_a   1.000
_cell.length_b   1.000
_cell.length_c   1.000
_cell.angle_alpha   90.00
_cell.angle_beta   90.00
_cell.angle_gamma   90.00
#
_symmetry.space_group_name_H-M   'P 1'
#
loop_
_entity.id
_entity.type
_entity.pdbx_description
1 polymer ?
#
loop_
_entity_poly.entity_id
_entity_poly.type
_entity_poly.pdbx_seq_one_letter_code
_entity_poly.pdbx_strand_id
1 'polypeptide(L)'
;MRMTDKRKDLRPREKLQARGVEALSDYELLMAIIGSGTAQADVTKIARDVQKLLKEKGSVLTYEDLLTIKSLGPTKATQIMAGCELWRRQFQVSERPIIDSPEKAVAQLADIRDKKQEYFVCLTLDGANRLIAKRIITIGTLTASLVHPREVFAEAIAD
;
A
#
# COMPACT_ATOMS: atom_id res chain seq x y z
N MET A 1 16.43 -28.37 10.32
CA MET A 1 15.44 -29.11 9.52
C MET A 1 15.19 -28.32 8.25
N ARG A 2 15.39 -28.92 7.08
CA ARG A 2 15.18 -28.24 5.79
C ARG A 2 13.69 -28.16 5.50
N MET A 3 13.25 -27.16 4.73
CA MET A 3 11.82 -27.02 4.37
C MET A 3 11.25 -28.27 3.66
N THR A 4 12.09 -29.00 2.93
CA THR A 4 11.74 -30.28 2.28
C THR A 4 11.37 -31.38 3.27
N ASP A 5 11.90 -31.32 4.49
CA ASP A 5 11.70 -32.34 5.53
C ASP A 5 10.36 -32.14 6.24
N LYS A 6 9.70 -30.99 6.05
CA LYS A 6 8.36 -30.76 6.58
C LYS A 6 7.31 -31.54 5.79
N ARG A 7 6.28 -32.00 6.51
CA ARG A 7 5.05 -32.53 5.92
C ARG A 7 4.51 -31.53 4.90
N LYS A 8 4.01 -32.04 3.77
CA LYS A 8 3.60 -31.20 2.62
C LYS A 8 2.57 -30.14 3.02
N ASP A 9 1.61 -30.49 3.86
CA ASP A 9 0.55 -29.59 4.37
C ASP A 9 1.07 -28.45 5.28
N LEU A 10 2.30 -28.55 5.77
CA LEU A 10 2.95 -27.53 6.59
C LEU A 10 3.91 -26.64 5.78
N ARG A 11 4.10 -26.92 4.50
CA ARG A 11 4.90 -26.08 3.61
C ARG A 11 4.06 -24.88 3.19
N PRO A 12 4.62 -23.66 3.09
CA PRO A 12 3.81 -22.46 2.99
C PRO A 12 2.86 -22.42 1.78
N ARG A 13 3.32 -22.83 0.59
CA ARG A 13 2.50 -22.80 -0.62
C ARG A 13 1.35 -23.80 -0.57
N GLU A 14 1.65 -25.01 -0.12
CA GLU A 14 0.66 -26.07 0.07
C GLU A 14 -0.32 -25.74 1.21
N LYS A 15 0.16 -25.16 2.31
CA LYS A 15 -0.67 -24.66 3.43
C LYS A 15 -1.62 -23.57 2.94
N LEU A 16 -1.14 -22.64 2.11
CA LEU A 16 -1.94 -21.57 1.51
C LEU A 16 -3.05 -22.17 0.62
N GLN A 17 -2.72 -23.16 -0.22
CA GLN A 17 -3.71 -23.84 -1.06
C GLN A 17 -4.77 -24.59 -0.23
N ALA A 18 -4.36 -25.23 0.86
CA ALA A 18 -5.26 -26.06 1.65
C ALA A 18 -6.12 -25.27 2.67
N ARG A 19 -5.61 -24.16 3.21
CA ARG A 19 -6.21 -23.45 4.35
C ARG A 19 -6.43 -21.95 4.12
N GLY A 20 -6.07 -21.43 2.96
CA GLY A 20 -6.15 -20.01 2.64
C GLY A 20 -4.97 -19.19 3.16
N VAL A 21 -4.89 -17.94 2.70
CA VAL A 21 -3.79 -17.02 3.02
C VAL A 21 -3.75 -16.66 4.51
N GLU A 22 -4.91 -16.53 5.17
CA GLU A 22 -5.05 -16.20 6.59
C GLU A 22 -4.43 -17.25 7.54
N ALA A 23 -4.19 -18.46 7.05
CA ALA A 23 -3.55 -19.50 7.84
C ALA A 23 -2.03 -19.29 7.96
N LEU A 24 -1.42 -18.42 7.15
CA LEU A 24 0.00 -18.18 7.12
C LEU A 24 0.37 -17.00 8.02
N SER A 25 1.48 -17.12 8.75
CA SER A 25 2.11 -15.97 9.38
C SER A 25 2.84 -15.10 8.35
N ASP A 26 3.19 -13.85 8.71
CA ASP A 26 3.98 -12.96 7.86
C ASP A 26 5.27 -13.60 7.31
N TYR A 27 5.98 -14.36 8.15
CA TYR A 27 7.20 -15.02 7.70
C TYR A 27 6.89 -16.21 6.77
N GLU A 28 5.74 -16.89 6.93
CA GLU A 28 5.27 -17.92 6.00
C GLU A 28 4.84 -17.33 4.66
N LEU A 29 4.24 -16.15 4.65
CA LEU A 29 3.93 -15.40 3.43
C LEU A 29 5.22 -15.06 2.67
N LEU A 30 6.24 -14.56 3.36
CA LEU A 30 7.55 -14.31 2.76
C LEU A 30 8.17 -15.59 2.20
N MET A 31 8.11 -16.71 2.93
CA MET A 31 8.60 -17.99 2.41
C MET A 31 7.82 -18.45 1.17
N ALA A 32 6.50 -18.22 1.10
CA ALA A 32 5.69 -18.56 -0.06
C ALA A 32 6.10 -17.74 -1.30
N ILE A 33 6.36 -16.44 -1.12
CA ILE A 33 6.85 -15.52 -2.16
C ILE A 33 8.24 -15.95 -2.64
N ILE A 34 9.20 -16.14 -1.71
CA ILE A 34 10.59 -16.51 -2.02
C ILE A 34 10.69 -17.90 -2.65
N GLY A 35 9.83 -18.82 -2.23
CA GLY A 35 9.68 -20.17 -2.77
C GLY A 35 10.69 -21.19 -2.27
N SER A 36 11.98 -20.92 -2.44
CA SER A 36 13.05 -21.88 -2.12
C SER A 36 14.23 -21.23 -1.40
N GLY A 37 15.11 -22.04 -0.82
CA GLY A 37 16.39 -21.58 -0.29
C GLY A 37 17.40 -21.23 -1.39
N THR A 38 18.62 -20.89 -0.99
CA THR A 38 19.79 -20.85 -1.85
C THR A 38 20.80 -21.91 -1.39
N ALA A 39 21.91 -22.05 -2.10
CA ALA A 39 23.02 -22.89 -1.62
C ALA A 39 23.57 -22.42 -0.26
N GLN A 40 23.37 -21.14 0.09
CA GLN A 40 23.93 -20.51 1.28
C GLN A 40 22.95 -20.49 2.46
N ALA A 41 21.63 -20.54 2.22
CA ALA A 41 20.63 -20.48 3.29
C ALA A 41 19.31 -21.16 2.92
N ASP A 42 18.66 -21.78 3.91
CA ASP A 42 17.27 -22.25 3.79
C ASP A 42 16.30 -21.05 3.67
N VAL A 43 15.18 -21.24 2.97
CA VAL A 43 14.12 -20.24 2.78
C VAL A 43 13.65 -19.63 4.11
N THR A 44 13.67 -20.41 5.19
CA THR A 44 13.31 -19.97 6.54
C THR A 44 14.25 -18.87 7.04
N LYS A 45 15.56 -18.99 6.79
CA LYS A 45 16.54 -17.98 7.18
C LYS A 45 16.38 -16.73 6.33
N ILE A 46 16.28 -16.89 5.01
CA ILE A 46 16.09 -15.77 4.07
C ILE A 46 14.83 -14.98 4.44
N ALA A 47 13.70 -15.65 4.70
CA ALA A 47 12.46 -15.00 5.07
C ALA A 47 12.56 -14.23 6.40
N ARG A 48 13.31 -14.73 7.39
CA ARG A 48 13.56 -13.99 8.64
C ARG A 48 14.40 -12.74 8.43
N ASP A 49 15.46 -12.84 7.63
CA ASP A 49 16.33 -11.71 7.33
C ASP A 49 15.55 -10.62 6.58
N VAL A 50 14.73 -11.00 5.60
CA VAL A 50 13.83 -10.08 4.87
C VAL A 50 12.78 -9.47 5.81
N GLN A 51 12.16 -10.27 6.68
CA GLN A 51 11.17 -9.77 7.64
C GLN A 51 11.77 -8.73 8.59
N LYS A 52 12.99 -8.95 9.06
CA LYS A 52 13.71 -7.99 9.90
C LYS A 52 13.92 -6.67 9.16
N LEU A 53 14.42 -6.73 7.93
CA LEU A 53 14.68 -5.55 7.12
C LEU A 53 13.38 -4.78 6.78
N LEU A 54 12.28 -5.49 6.50
CA LEU A 54 10.96 -4.89 6.30
C LEU A 54 10.45 -4.18 7.57
N LYS A 55 10.69 -4.74 8.75
CA LYS A 55 10.33 -4.07 10.02
C LYS A 55 11.19 -2.84 10.30
N GLU A 56 12.46 -2.86 9.92
CA GLU A 56 13.38 -1.74 10.11
C GLU A 56 13.12 -0.59 9.13
N LYS A 57 12.82 -0.90 7.86
CA LYS A 57 12.69 0.10 6.80
C LYS A 57 11.27 0.41 6.36
N GLY A 58 10.33 -0.50 6.54
CA GLY A 58 8.94 -0.30 6.12
C GLY A 58 8.82 0.14 4.66
N SER A 59 8.14 1.27 4.44
CA SER A 59 7.87 1.82 3.10
C SER A 59 9.08 2.42 2.38
N VAL A 60 10.21 2.65 3.07
CA VAL A 60 11.44 3.20 2.46
C VAL A 60 12.44 2.11 2.06
N LEU A 61 12.04 0.83 2.11
CA LEU A 61 12.86 -0.30 1.66
C LEU A 61 13.25 -0.13 0.17
N THR A 62 14.54 -0.21 -0.14
CA THR A 62 15.04 -0.20 -1.52
C THR A 62 15.48 -1.59 -2.00
N TYR A 63 15.72 -1.70 -3.31
CA TYR A 63 16.30 -2.90 -3.91
C TYR A 63 17.71 -3.17 -3.38
N GLU A 64 18.52 -2.13 -3.20
CA GLU A 64 19.88 -2.18 -2.68
C GLU A 64 19.90 -2.70 -1.24
N ASP A 65 18.91 -2.33 -0.44
CA ASP A 65 18.76 -2.83 0.93
C ASP A 65 18.56 -4.35 0.94
N LEU A 66 17.72 -4.88 0.06
CA LEU A 66 17.53 -6.33 -0.07
C LEU A 66 18.82 -7.05 -0.47
N LEU A 67 19.65 -6.43 -1.33
CA LEU A 67 20.93 -7.00 -1.73
C LEU A 67 21.97 -7.05 -0.60
N THR A 68 21.77 -6.34 0.51
CA THR A 68 22.63 -6.49 1.70
C THR A 68 22.49 -7.87 2.34
N ILE A 69 21.36 -8.56 2.11
CA ILE A 69 21.12 -9.92 2.58
C ILE A 69 21.90 -10.87 1.65
N LYS A 70 23.12 -11.25 2.04
CA LYS A 70 24.02 -12.11 1.24
C LYS A 70 23.37 -13.37 0.68
N SER A 71 22.42 -13.95 1.40
CA SER A 71 21.73 -15.19 1.01
C SER A 71 20.53 -14.99 0.07
N LEU A 72 20.19 -13.73 -0.25
CA LEU A 72 19.12 -13.32 -1.14
C LEU A 72 19.71 -12.84 -2.48
N GLY A 73 19.54 -13.63 -3.53
CA GLY A 73 20.00 -13.26 -4.88
C GLY A 73 19.10 -12.22 -5.56
N PRO A 74 19.56 -11.60 -6.66
CA PRO A 74 18.86 -10.53 -7.36
C PRO A 74 17.45 -10.93 -7.84
N THR A 75 17.26 -12.17 -8.27
CA THR A 75 15.95 -12.69 -8.68
C THR A 75 14.92 -12.61 -7.57
N LYS A 76 15.28 -13.02 -6.34
CA LYS A 76 14.37 -13.03 -5.19
C LYS A 76 14.15 -11.62 -4.65
N ALA A 77 15.18 -10.78 -4.65
CA ALA A 77 15.05 -9.36 -4.32
C ALA A 77 14.06 -8.67 -5.28
N THR A 78 14.15 -8.92 -6.58
CA THR A 78 13.22 -8.40 -7.59
C THR A 78 11.78 -8.86 -7.32
N GLN A 79 11.58 -10.15 -6.98
CA GLN A 79 10.26 -10.69 -6.65
C GLN A 79 9.64 -9.97 -5.44
N ILE A 80 10.42 -9.72 -4.39
CA ILE A 80 9.95 -9.01 -3.20
C ILE A 80 9.60 -7.56 -3.56
N MET A 81 10.48 -6.83 -4.26
CA MET A 81 10.21 -5.45 -4.66
C MET A 81 8.96 -5.33 -5.54
N ALA A 82 8.78 -6.24 -6.50
CA ALA A 82 7.59 -6.29 -7.33
C ALA A 82 6.32 -6.53 -6.51
N GLY A 83 6.38 -7.43 -5.52
CA GLY A 83 5.28 -7.69 -4.60
C GLY A 83 4.93 -6.48 -3.74
N CYS A 84 5.94 -5.80 -3.17
CA CYS A 84 5.76 -4.57 -2.40
C CYS A 84 5.14 -3.45 -3.25
N GLU A 85 5.63 -3.25 -4.48
CA GLU A 85 5.10 -2.22 -5.38
C GLU A 85 3.68 -2.54 -5.85
N LEU A 86 3.35 -3.81 -6.13
CA LEU A 86 1.98 -4.23 -6.43
C LEU A 86 1.06 -3.98 -5.25
N TRP A 87 1.50 -4.32 -4.03
CA TRP A 87 0.76 -4.03 -2.82
C TRP A 87 0.50 -2.53 -2.66
N ARG A 88 1.54 -1.71 -2.88
CA ARG A 88 1.43 -0.25 -2.87
C ARG A 88 0.45 0.27 -3.92
N ARG A 89 0.48 -0.23 -5.16
CA ARG A 89 -0.43 0.23 -6.22
C ARG A 89 -1.89 -0.18 -6.00
N GLN A 90 -2.11 -1.37 -5.43
CA GLN A 90 -3.44 -1.99 -5.38
C GLN A 90 -4.14 -1.84 -4.02
N PHE A 91 -3.37 -1.80 -2.93
CA PHE A 91 -3.92 -1.91 -1.56
C PHE A 91 -3.40 -0.82 -0.61
N GLN A 92 -2.24 -0.23 -0.88
CA GLN A 92 -1.70 0.88 -0.10
C GLN A 92 -1.85 2.20 -0.85
N VAL A 93 -3.05 2.78 -0.70
CA VAL A 93 -3.27 4.22 -0.51
C VAL A 93 -2.19 5.06 -1.18
N SER A 94 -2.38 5.39 -2.47
CA SER A 94 -1.70 6.50 -3.14
C SER A 94 -1.44 7.57 -2.10
N GLU A 95 -0.17 7.84 -1.75
CA GLU A 95 0.23 8.71 -0.64
C GLU A 95 -0.79 9.82 -0.46
N ARG A 96 -1.76 9.62 0.44
CA ARG A 96 -2.89 10.52 0.52
C ARG A 96 -2.28 11.82 1.01
N PRO A 97 -2.30 12.89 0.20
CA PRO A 97 -1.55 14.09 0.51
C PRO A 97 -1.98 14.56 1.90
N ILE A 98 -1.00 14.82 2.76
CA ILE A 98 -1.25 15.46 4.05
C ILE A 98 -1.58 16.91 3.75
N ILE A 99 -2.80 17.33 4.07
CA ILE A 99 -3.31 18.68 3.90
C ILE A 99 -3.32 19.36 5.27
N ASP A 100 -2.14 19.82 5.69
CA ASP A 100 -1.93 20.57 6.94
C ASP A 100 -1.82 22.09 6.70
N SER A 101 -2.00 22.54 5.45
CA SER A 101 -1.97 23.94 5.08
C SER A 101 -2.92 24.27 3.90
N PRO A 102 -3.39 25.52 3.78
CA PRO A 102 -4.20 25.95 2.65
C PRO A 102 -3.52 25.74 1.29
N GLU A 103 -2.21 25.92 1.20
CA GLU A 103 -1.43 25.74 -0.03
C GLU A 103 -1.49 24.29 -0.51
N LYS A 104 -1.40 23.34 0.42
CA LYS A 104 -1.53 21.90 0.11
C LYS A 104 -2.95 21.54 -0.31
N ALA A 105 -3.97 22.22 0.23
CA ALA A 105 -5.36 22.05 -0.21
C ALA A 105 -5.54 22.56 -1.65
N VAL A 106 -5.03 23.75 -1.95
CA VAL A 106 -5.07 24.36 -3.30
C VAL A 106 -4.34 23.50 -4.33
N ALA A 107 -3.24 22.85 -3.95
CA ALA A 107 -2.52 21.94 -4.83
C ALA A 107 -3.41 20.77 -5.35
N GLN A 108 -4.43 20.35 -4.58
CA GLN A 108 -5.36 19.30 -4.99
C GLN A 108 -6.42 19.76 -5.99
N LEU A 109 -6.49 21.07 -6.26
CA LEU A 109 -7.51 21.71 -7.11
C LEU A 109 -6.94 22.19 -8.45
N ALA A 110 -5.77 21.71 -8.85
CA ALA A 110 -5.08 22.15 -10.07
C ALA A 110 -5.90 21.90 -11.35
N ASP A 111 -6.70 20.83 -11.39
CA ASP A 111 -7.59 20.44 -12.49
C ASP A 111 -8.77 21.41 -12.73
N ILE A 112 -9.15 22.19 -11.72
CA ILE A 112 -10.23 23.18 -11.83
C ILE A 112 -9.73 24.62 -11.98
N ARG A 113 -8.42 24.85 -11.91
CA ARG A 113 -7.80 26.19 -11.93
C ARG A 113 -8.21 27.04 -13.12
N ASP A 114 -8.24 26.43 -14.31
CA ASP A 114 -8.49 27.15 -15.57
C ASP A 114 -9.94 27.00 -16.07
N LYS A 115 -10.84 26.48 -15.21
CA LYS A 115 -12.24 26.31 -15.58
C LYS A 115 -12.97 27.65 -15.56
N LYS A 116 -13.87 27.83 -16.53
CA LYS A 116 -14.68 29.06 -16.69
C LYS A 116 -15.92 29.10 -15.79
N GLN A 117 -16.23 28.00 -15.12
CA GLN A 117 -17.36 27.87 -14.20
C GLN A 117 -16.83 27.78 -12.78
N GLU A 118 -17.65 28.18 -11.81
CA GLU A 118 -17.32 28.01 -10.39
C GLU A 118 -17.47 26.55 -9.96
N TYR A 119 -16.62 26.09 -9.05
CA TYR A 119 -16.68 24.74 -8.50
C TYR A 119 -16.66 24.82 -6.98
N PHE A 120 -17.65 24.20 -6.34
CA PHE A 120 -17.62 23.93 -4.90
C PHE A 120 -17.10 22.52 -4.67
N VAL A 121 -15.92 22.40 -4.06
CA VAL A 121 -15.23 21.13 -3.85
C VAL A 121 -15.10 20.84 -2.36
N CYS A 122 -15.43 19.62 -1.96
CA CYS A 122 -15.20 19.09 -0.62
C CYS A 122 -13.97 18.16 -0.64
N LEU A 123 -13.02 18.44 0.24
CA LEU A 123 -11.88 17.56 0.54
C LEU A 123 -12.12 16.97 1.93
N THR A 124 -12.27 15.65 2.03
CA THR A 124 -12.41 14.95 3.31
C THR A 124 -11.05 14.44 3.76
N LEU A 125 -10.77 14.56 5.06
CA LEU A 125 -9.47 14.24 5.65
C LEU A 125 -9.61 13.21 6.77
N ASP A 126 -8.60 12.36 6.95
CA ASP A 126 -8.49 11.52 8.14
C ASP A 126 -7.99 12.30 9.36
N GLY A 127 -7.94 11.67 10.54
CA GLY A 127 -7.44 12.30 11.78
C GLY A 127 -5.96 12.70 11.75
N ALA A 128 -5.22 12.35 10.70
CA ALA A 128 -3.83 12.76 10.46
C ALA A 128 -3.72 13.75 9.27
N ASN A 129 -4.83 14.39 8.90
CA ASN A 129 -4.95 15.35 7.79
C ASN A 129 -4.67 14.76 6.39
N ARG A 130 -4.74 13.44 6.20
CA ARG A 130 -4.55 12.83 4.88
C ARG A 130 -5.84 12.90 4.08
N LEU A 131 -5.75 13.33 2.82
CA LEU A 131 -6.89 13.40 1.91
C LEU A 131 -7.55 12.04 1.70
N ILE A 132 -8.73 11.83 2.24
CA ILE A 132 -9.56 10.64 2.00
C ILE A 132 -10.12 10.69 0.58
N ALA A 133 -10.82 11.78 0.25
CA ALA A 133 -11.47 11.96 -1.04
C ALA A 133 -11.62 13.43 -1.42
N LYS A 134 -11.72 13.66 -2.74
CA LYS A 134 -12.02 14.95 -3.35
C LYS A 134 -13.32 14.84 -4.14
N ARG A 135 -14.33 15.64 -3.80
CA ARG A 135 -15.66 15.60 -4.42
C ARG A 135 -16.09 16.99 -4.89
N ILE A 136 -16.61 17.08 -6.11
CA ILE A 136 -17.31 18.28 -6.58
C ILE A 136 -18.75 18.17 -6.10
N ILE A 137 -19.17 19.09 -5.23
CA ILE A 137 -20.54 19.12 -4.70
C ILE A 137 -21.46 19.85 -5.68
N THR A 138 -20.99 20.99 -6.19
CA THR A 138 -21.75 21.82 -7.12
C THR A 138 -20.82 22.42 -8.16
N ILE A 139 -21.29 22.47 -9.40
CA ILE A 139 -20.73 23.33 -10.44
C ILE A 139 -21.67 24.53 -10.56
N GLY A 140 -21.11 25.72 -10.41
CA GLY A 140 -21.84 26.97 -10.42
C GLY A 140 -22.64 27.14 -11.72
N THR A 141 -23.81 27.74 -11.55
CA THR A 141 -24.65 28.21 -12.66
C THR A 141 -24.15 29.59 -13.13
N LEU A 142 -24.94 30.30 -13.95
CA LEU A 142 -24.56 31.62 -14.46
C LEU A 142 -24.42 32.68 -13.35
N THR A 143 -25.15 32.53 -12.24
CA THR A 143 -25.25 33.58 -11.20
C THR A 143 -25.02 33.11 -9.77
N ALA A 144 -24.92 31.78 -9.53
CA ALA A 144 -24.77 31.24 -8.18
C ALA A 144 -24.25 29.80 -8.17
N SER A 145 -23.59 29.43 -7.08
CA SER A 145 -23.32 28.04 -6.70
C SER A 145 -24.19 27.67 -5.50
N LEU A 146 -25.23 26.87 -5.73
CA LEU A 146 -26.13 26.40 -4.68
C LEU A 146 -25.49 25.24 -3.92
N VAL A 147 -25.30 25.39 -2.61
CA VAL A 147 -24.68 24.38 -1.75
C VAL A 147 -25.57 24.14 -0.55
N HIS A 148 -26.15 22.94 -0.47
CA HIS A 148 -26.93 22.53 0.68
C HIS A 148 -26.05 21.72 1.65
N PRO A 149 -26.00 22.03 2.96
CA PRO A 149 -25.14 21.32 3.92
C PRO A 149 -25.28 19.79 3.89
N ARG A 150 -26.50 19.28 3.65
CA ARG A 150 -26.73 17.83 3.45
C ARG A 150 -25.82 17.23 2.37
N GLU A 151 -25.66 17.89 1.23
CA GLU A 151 -24.83 17.38 0.13
C GLU A 151 -23.34 17.43 0.47
N VAL A 152 -22.93 18.43 1.28
CA VAL A 152 -21.55 18.55 1.76
C VAL A 152 -21.21 17.42 2.74
N PHE A 153 -22.12 17.11 3.67
CA PHE A 153 -21.85 16.17 4.75
C PHE A 153 -22.25 14.71 4.44
N ALA A 154 -23.18 14.44 3.52
CA ALA A 154 -23.68 13.09 3.26
C ALA A 154 -22.55 12.10 2.94
N GLU A 155 -21.67 12.49 2.02
CA GLU A 155 -20.52 11.68 1.63
C GLU A 155 -19.41 11.69 2.68
N ALA A 156 -19.20 12.83 3.37
CA ALA A 156 -18.18 12.95 4.40
C ALA A 156 -18.45 12.11 5.65
N ILE A 157 -19.72 11.81 5.95
CA ILE A 157 -20.11 10.92 7.05
C ILE A 157 -19.84 9.45 6.71
N ALA A 158 -19.78 9.09 5.42
CA ALA A 158 -19.54 7.73 4.95
C ALA A 158 -18.05 7.38 4.74
N ASP A 159 -17.18 8.39 4.81
CA ASP A 159 -15.71 8.28 4.68
C ASP A 159 -15.04 7.78 5.97
#